data_AF-A0A3D2W0L2-F1
#
_entry.id   AF-A0A3D2W0L2-F1
#
_cell.length_a   1.000
_cell.length_b   1.000
_cell.length_c   1.000
_cell.angle_alpha   90.00
_cell.angle_beta   90.00
_cell.angle_gamma   90.00
#
_symmetry.space_group_name_H-M   'P 1'
#
loop_
_entity.id
_entity.type
_entity.pdbx_description
1 polymer ?
#
loop_
_entity_poly.entity_id
_entity_poly.type
_entity_poly.pdbx_seq_one_letter_code
_entity_poly.pdbx_strand_id
1 'polypeptide(L)'
;MDTSIQSARDWFRDIYLRGIPFLLRQNDTAFLSFLCVVSATDALSGYRYEGEANRMPDFVRTYFPDKYKEHAENLYLFRCRMLHNFSPAHFSVVHAMPELHLQHSSVGDTVLDDGTFFSDMSIAAEKYFEEMEASAELQAIMLCRLQNAQRGGSIFVART
;
A
#
# COMPACT_ATOMS: atom_id res chain seq x y z
N MET A 1 -9.97 21.25 -3.23
CA MET A 1 -10.05 19.83 -2.85
C MET A 1 -11.15 19.67 -1.80
N ASP A 2 -11.97 18.63 -1.92
CA ASP A 2 -13.06 18.33 -0.97
C ASP A 2 -12.52 18.03 0.44
N THR A 3 -13.25 18.42 1.49
CA THR A 3 -12.82 18.23 2.88
C THR A 3 -12.72 16.76 3.29
N SER A 4 -13.51 15.88 2.66
CA SER A 4 -13.48 14.44 2.89
C SER A 4 -12.22 13.82 2.30
N ILE A 5 -11.80 14.26 1.09
CA ILE A 5 -10.53 13.86 0.48
C ILE A 5 -9.37 14.27 1.39
N GLN A 6 -9.34 15.55 1.80
CA GLN A 6 -8.29 16.08 2.66
C GLN A 6 -8.18 15.25 3.95
N SER A 7 -9.32 14.99 4.60
CA SER A 7 -9.37 14.17 5.82
C SER A 7 -8.86 12.76 5.59
N ALA A 8 -9.24 12.11 4.49
CA ALA A 8 -8.80 10.75 4.18
C ALA A 8 -7.29 10.68 3.91
N ARG A 9 -6.72 11.69 3.23
CA ARG A 9 -5.27 11.82 3.02
C ARG A 9 -4.54 12.01 4.34
N ASP A 10 -5.02 12.91 5.20
CA ASP A 10 -4.40 13.17 6.51
C ASP A 10 -4.44 11.91 7.37
N TRP A 11 -5.58 11.21 7.44
CA TRP A 11 -5.67 9.92 8.14
C TRP A 11 -4.73 8.85 7.58
N PHE A 12 -4.60 8.76 6.25
CA PHE A 12 -3.66 7.83 5.63
C PHE A 12 -2.22 8.13 6.08
N ARG A 13 -1.83 9.41 6.08
CA ARG A 13 -0.51 9.84 6.56
C ARG A 13 -0.31 9.49 8.03
N ASP A 14 -1.33 9.67 8.85
CA ASP A 14 -1.25 9.47 10.30
C ASP A 14 -1.13 8.01 10.68
N ILE A 15 -1.94 7.17 10.05
CA ILE A 15 -1.97 5.73 10.33
C ILE A 15 -0.76 5.04 9.70
N TYR A 16 -0.53 5.25 8.40
CA TYR A 16 0.47 4.48 7.67
C TYR A 16 1.83 5.17 7.66
N LEU A 17 1.92 6.40 7.13
CA LEU A 17 3.22 7.05 6.90
C LEU A 17 3.92 7.43 8.21
N ARG A 18 3.15 7.80 9.25
CA ARG A 18 3.68 8.10 10.58
C ARG A 18 3.73 6.86 11.49
N GLY A 19 2.83 5.89 11.31
CA GLY A 19 2.74 4.70 12.15
C GLY A 19 3.76 3.60 11.81
N ILE A 20 3.92 3.25 10.53
CA ILE A 20 4.84 2.17 10.11
C ILE A 20 6.29 2.40 10.57
N PRO A 21 6.85 3.63 10.52
CA PRO A 21 8.21 3.88 11.03
C PRO A 21 8.43 3.48 12.50
N PHE A 22 7.38 3.41 13.33
CA PHE A 22 7.51 2.90 14.69
C PHE A 22 7.76 1.38 14.72
N LEU A 23 7.09 0.63 13.84
CA LEU A 23 7.25 -0.82 13.70
C LEU A 23 8.64 -1.17 13.15
N LEU A 24 9.13 -0.40 12.19
CA LEU A 24 10.46 -0.60 11.59
C LEU A 24 11.62 -0.44 12.58
N ARG A 25 11.38 0.11 13.78
CA ARG A 25 12.41 0.24 14.83
C ARG A 25 12.46 -0.97 15.77
N GLN A 26 11.54 -1.91 15.63
CA GLN A 26 11.39 -3.05 16.53
C GLN A 26 11.55 -4.35 15.76
N ASN A 27 12.58 -5.12 16.11
CA ASN A 27 12.87 -6.41 15.48
C ASN A 27 11.68 -7.38 15.53
N ASP A 28 10.92 -7.38 16.63
CA ASP A 28 9.81 -8.31 16.85
C ASP A 28 8.53 -7.94 16.07
N THR A 29 8.52 -6.78 15.39
CA THR A 29 7.34 -6.31 14.64
C THR A 29 7.55 -6.22 13.13
N ALA A 30 8.66 -6.75 12.62
CA ALA A 30 8.96 -6.76 11.18
C ALA A 30 7.83 -7.39 10.35
N PHE A 31 7.21 -8.49 10.80
CA PHE A 31 6.09 -9.08 10.06
C PHE A 31 4.88 -8.12 9.97
N LEU A 32 4.61 -7.37 11.05
CA LEU A 32 3.51 -6.41 11.11
C LEU A 32 3.76 -5.22 10.18
N SER A 33 5.02 -4.79 10.02
CA SER A 33 5.36 -3.71 9.09
C SER A 33 4.98 -4.07 7.65
N PHE A 34 5.27 -5.31 7.20
CA PHE A 34 4.82 -5.79 5.88
C PHE A 34 3.30 -5.78 5.73
N LEU A 35 2.56 -6.25 6.75
CA LEU A 35 1.10 -6.24 6.75
C LEU A 35 0.55 -4.82 6.62
N CYS A 36 1.15 -3.86 7.33
CA CYS A 36 0.80 -2.45 7.22
C CYS A 36 1.14 -1.86 5.84
N VAL A 37 2.27 -2.22 5.22
CA VAL A 37 2.63 -1.72 3.88
C VAL A 37 1.66 -2.26 2.81
N VAL A 38 1.31 -3.54 2.84
CA VAL A 38 0.37 -4.11 1.85
C VAL A 38 -1.05 -3.61 2.03
N SER A 39 -1.49 -3.37 3.27
CA SER A 39 -2.80 -2.76 3.53
C SER A 39 -2.84 -1.28 3.15
N ALA A 40 -1.75 -0.53 3.34
CA ALA A 40 -1.61 0.82 2.82
C ALA A 40 -1.73 0.85 1.29
N THR A 41 -1.05 -0.07 0.62
CA THR A 41 -1.08 -0.18 -0.84
C THR A 41 -2.48 -0.57 -1.34
N ASP A 42 -3.16 -1.48 -0.64
CA ASP A 42 -4.54 -1.83 -0.97
C ASP A 42 -5.49 -0.63 -0.83
N ALA A 43 -5.35 0.14 0.25
CA ALA A 43 -6.12 1.37 0.46
C ALA A 43 -5.89 2.39 -0.66
N LEU A 44 -4.62 2.67 -1.01
CA LEU A 44 -4.26 3.57 -2.10
C LEU A 44 -4.84 3.12 -3.44
N SER A 45 -4.73 1.82 -3.74
CA SER A 45 -5.31 1.24 -4.96
C SER A 45 -6.83 1.39 -5.00
N GLY A 46 -7.49 1.28 -3.85
CA GLY A 46 -8.92 1.49 -3.70
C GLY A 46 -9.34 2.95 -3.85
N TYR A 47 -8.49 3.92 -3.50
CA TYR A 47 -8.73 5.34 -3.73
C TYR A 47 -8.50 5.74 -5.21
N ARG A 48 -7.61 5.04 -5.91
CA ARG A 48 -7.22 5.36 -7.29
C ARG A 48 -8.17 4.81 -8.35
N TYR A 49 -8.72 3.62 -8.15
CA TYR A 49 -9.44 2.87 -9.19
C TYR A 49 -10.85 2.50 -8.75
N GLU A 50 -11.80 2.62 -9.69
CA GLU A 50 -13.15 2.09 -9.54
C GLU A 50 -13.20 0.57 -9.81
N GLY A 51 -14.12 -0.13 -9.16
CA GLY A 51 -14.30 -1.58 -9.32
C GLY A 51 -13.47 -2.42 -8.35
N GLU A 52 -13.45 -3.74 -8.56
CA GLU A 52 -12.79 -4.69 -7.66
C GLU A 52 -11.57 -5.39 -8.28
N ALA A 53 -11.52 -5.54 -9.60
CA ALA A 53 -10.48 -6.29 -10.29
C ALA A 53 -9.18 -5.48 -10.44
N ASN A 54 -8.04 -6.13 -10.24
CA ASN A 54 -6.68 -5.71 -10.62
C ASN A 54 -6.15 -4.37 -10.09
N ARG A 55 -6.84 -3.72 -9.15
CA ARG A 55 -6.46 -2.40 -8.62
C ARG A 55 -5.06 -2.35 -8.03
N MET A 56 -4.70 -3.33 -7.20
CA MET A 56 -3.40 -3.32 -6.53
C MET A 56 -2.24 -3.55 -7.52
N PRO A 57 -2.26 -4.56 -8.40
CA PRO A 57 -1.26 -4.69 -9.45
C PRO A 57 -1.13 -3.44 -10.32
N ASP A 58 -2.25 -2.83 -10.71
CA ASP A 58 -2.23 -1.61 -11.53
C ASP A 58 -1.63 -0.42 -10.76
N PHE A 59 -2.00 -0.26 -9.49
CA PHE A 59 -1.43 0.77 -8.62
C PHE A 59 0.09 0.62 -8.50
N VAL A 60 0.57 -0.61 -8.28
CA VAL A 60 2.01 -0.89 -8.22
C VAL A 60 2.69 -0.51 -9.53
N ARG A 61 2.14 -0.93 -10.68
CA ARG A 61 2.73 -0.60 -11.99
C ARG A 61 2.76 0.89 -12.28
N THR A 62 1.76 1.64 -11.80
CA THR A 62 1.65 3.08 -12.04
C THR A 62 2.54 3.90 -11.10
N TYR A 63 2.57 3.59 -9.80
CA TYR A 63 3.16 4.49 -8.79
C TYR A 63 4.43 3.98 -8.13
N PHE A 64 4.62 2.66 -8.00
CA PHE A 64 5.84 2.13 -7.41
C PHE A 64 7.04 2.30 -8.36
N PRO A 65 8.28 2.24 -7.83
CA PRO A 65 9.48 2.19 -8.67
C PRO A 65 9.42 1.04 -9.69
N ASP A 66 10.04 1.25 -10.87
CA ASP A 66 9.96 0.32 -12.00
C ASP A 66 10.36 -1.13 -11.67
N LYS A 67 11.28 -1.31 -10.71
CA LYS A 67 11.72 -2.61 -10.19
C LYS A 67 10.57 -3.49 -9.66
N TYR A 68 9.40 -2.92 -9.34
CA TYR A 68 8.24 -3.68 -8.88
C TYR A 68 7.27 -4.11 -10.00
N LYS A 69 7.44 -3.62 -11.23
CA LYS A 69 6.46 -3.85 -12.31
C LYS A 69 6.27 -5.33 -12.62
N GLU A 70 7.35 -6.11 -12.62
CA GLU A 70 7.30 -7.56 -12.83
C GLU A 70 6.75 -8.34 -11.61
N HIS A 71 6.77 -7.72 -10.44
CA HIS A 71 6.30 -8.31 -9.18
C HIS A 71 4.85 -7.93 -8.83
N ALA A 72 4.19 -7.09 -9.63
CA ALA A 72 2.88 -6.51 -9.29
C ALA A 72 1.81 -7.57 -8.98
N GLU A 73 1.76 -8.66 -9.77
CA GLU A 73 0.83 -9.78 -9.52
C GLU A 73 1.21 -10.55 -8.25
N ASN A 74 2.50 -10.83 -8.06
CA ASN A 74 2.99 -11.52 -6.86
C ASN A 74 2.72 -10.69 -5.60
N LEU A 75 2.84 -9.36 -5.67
CA LEU A 75 2.52 -8.46 -4.55
C LEU A 75 1.02 -8.48 -4.18
N TYR A 76 0.13 -8.65 -5.16
CA TYR A 76 -1.28 -8.88 -4.87
C TYR A 76 -1.50 -10.22 -4.15
N LEU A 77 -0.85 -11.30 -4.62
CA LEU A 77 -0.93 -12.61 -3.96
C LEU A 77 -0.33 -12.57 -2.55
N PHE A 78 0.80 -11.87 -2.38
CA PHE A 78 1.43 -11.58 -1.10
C PHE A 78 0.46 -10.89 -0.15
N ARG A 79 -0.19 -9.80 -0.59
CA ARG A 79 -1.22 -9.11 0.19
C ARG A 79 -2.33 -10.05 0.66
N CYS A 80 -2.88 -10.85 -0.26
CA CYS A 80 -3.94 -11.82 0.07
C CYS A 80 -3.47 -12.83 1.12
N ARG A 81 -2.27 -13.40 0.95
CA ARG A 81 -1.75 -14.44 1.85
C ARG A 81 -1.30 -13.89 3.20
N MET A 82 -0.76 -12.69 3.25
CA MET A 82 -0.41 -11.99 4.48
C MET A 82 -1.66 -11.70 5.33
N LEU A 83 -2.72 -11.19 4.71
CA LEU A 83 -3.96 -10.81 5.43
C LEU A 83 -4.80 -12.02 5.86
N HIS A 84 -4.83 -13.09 5.07
CA HIS A 84 -5.70 -14.24 5.35
C HIS A 84 -5.00 -15.38 6.08
N ASN A 85 -3.71 -15.59 5.82
CA ASN A 85 -2.99 -16.80 6.25
C ASN A 85 -1.66 -16.49 6.96
N PHE A 86 -1.31 -15.22 7.17
CA PHE A 86 -0.03 -14.80 7.75
C PHE A 86 1.18 -15.44 7.04
N SER A 87 1.10 -15.57 5.72
CA SER A 87 2.12 -16.24 4.90
C SER A 87 2.74 -15.28 3.89
N PRO A 88 4.07 -15.29 3.71
CA PRO A 88 4.77 -14.34 2.86
C PRO A 88 4.79 -14.72 1.37
N ALA A 89 4.09 -15.78 0.96
CA ALA A 89 3.84 -16.25 -0.41
C ALA A 89 4.62 -15.57 -1.55
N HIS A 90 5.37 -16.34 -2.36
CA HIS A 90 6.24 -15.85 -3.45
C HIS A 90 7.35 -14.89 -3.01
N PHE A 91 7.36 -14.45 -1.75
CA PHE A 91 8.42 -13.65 -1.18
C PHE A 91 9.00 -14.29 0.08
N SER A 92 10.29 -14.05 0.26
CA SER A 92 10.94 -14.14 1.56
C SER A 92 10.98 -12.74 2.17
N VAL A 93 10.61 -12.61 3.45
CA VAL A 93 10.60 -11.31 4.14
C VAL A 93 11.80 -11.19 5.07
N VAL A 94 12.48 -10.04 5.04
CA VAL A 94 13.65 -9.74 5.88
C VAL A 94 13.50 -8.37 6.54
N HIS A 95 14.20 -8.17 7.66
CA HIS A 95 14.18 -6.92 8.40
C HIS A 95 15.57 -6.28 8.39
N ALA A 96 15.62 -4.99 8.08
CA ALA A 96 16.85 -4.19 8.10
C ALA A 96 18.01 -4.80 7.26
N MET A 97 17.67 -5.35 6.10
CA MET A 97 18.59 -5.93 5.11
C MET A 97 18.32 -5.35 3.71
N PRO A 98 18.47 -4.03 3.51
CA PRO A 98 18.16 -3.36 2.25
C PRO A 98 18.95 -3.90 1.05
N GLU A 99 20.14 -4.44 1.27
CA GLU A 99 20.98 -5.06 0.25
C GLU A 99 20.37 -6.33 -0.37
N LEU A 100 19.46 -6.99 0.35
CA LEU A 100 18.76 -8.17 -0.14
C LEU A 100 17.44 -7.84 -0.84
N HIS A 101 16.98 -6.59 -0.79
CA HIS A 101 15.69 -6.20 -1.33
C HIS A 101 15.60 -6.46 -2.85
N LEU A 102 14.56 -7.22 -3.25
CA LEU A 102 14.32 -7.76 -4.60
C LEU A 102 15.42 -8.66 -5.17
N GLN A 103 16.29 -9.20 -4.32
CA GLN A 103 17.20 -10.29 -4.68
C GLN A 103 16.50 -11.64 -4.58
N HIS A 104 17.11 -12.69 -5.12
CA HIS A 104 16.63 -14.06 -4.96
C HIS A 104 17.17 -14.67 -3.67
N SER A 105 16.28 -15.27 -2.88
CA SER A 105 16.61 -16.06 -1.70
C SER A 105 17.21 -17.42 -2.08
N SER A 106 17.74 -18.13 -1.08
CA SER A 106 18.26 -19.50 -1.26
C SER A 106 17.19 -20.52 -1.70
N VAL A 107 15.91 -20.22 -1.50
CA VAL A 107 14.78 -21.07 -1.91
C VAL A 107 14.14 -20.62 -3.23
N GLY A 108 14.69 -19.59 -3.87
CA GLY A 108 14.24 -19.09 -5.17
C GLY A 108 13.17 -18.00 -5.13
N ASP A 109 12.64 -17.66 -3.94
CA ASP A 109 11.70 -16.55 -3.77
C ASP A 109 12.40 -15.19 -3.90
N THR A 110 11.65 -14.16 -4.32
CA THR A 110 12.11 -12.77 -4.28
C THR A 110 12.11 -12.27 -2.82
N VAL A 111 13.12 -11.52 -2.41
CA VAL A 111 13.23 -11.02 -1.03
C VAL A 111 12.61 -9.62 -0.92
N LEU A 112 11.85 -9.36 0.15
CA LEU A 112 11.39 -8.03 0.54
C LEU A 112 12.00 -7.63 1.87
N ASP A 113 12.77 -6.55 1.86
CA ASP A 113 13.16 -5.78 3.06
C ASP A 113 12.05 -4.79 3.44
N ASP A 114 11.68 -4.73 4.72
CA ASP A 114 10.56 -3.91 5.20
C ASP A 114 10.81 -2.41 5.08
N GLY A 115 12.01 -1.95 5.43
CA GLY A 115 12.38 -0.53 5.37
C GLY A 115 12.33 0.00 3.93
N THR A 116 12.94 -0.73 3.00
CA THR A 116 12.95 -0.38 1.58
C THR A 116 11.55 -0.45 0.99
N PHE A 117 10.78 -1.50 1.32
CA PHE A 117 9.41 -1.65 0.82
C PHE A 117 8.47 -0.54 1.32
N PHE A 118 8.58 -0.17 2.60
CA PHE A 118 7.86 0.98 3.15
C PHE A 118 8.26 2.30 2.48
N SER A 119 9.56 2.54 2.27
CA SER A 119 10.05 3.74 1.60
C SER A 119 9.47 3.85 0.19
N ASP A 120 9.49 2.76 -0.57
CA ASP A 120 8.97 2.73 -1.93
C ASP A 120 7.44 2.93 -1.98
N MET A 121 6.70 2.33 -1.03
CA MET A 121 5.26 2.57 -0.88
C MET A 121 4.95 4.02 -0.52
N SER A 122 5.77 4.64 0.36
CA SER A 122 5.59 6.04 0.75
C SER A 122 5.80 6.99 -0.43
N ILE A 123 6.81 6.72 -1.27
CA ILE A 123 7.03 7.47 -2.52
C ILE A 123 5.83 7.30 -3.47
N ALA A 124 5.32 6.07 -3.61
CA ALA A 124 4.14 5.80 -4.44
C ALA A 124 2.89 6.54 -3.93
N ALA A 125 2.71 6.61 -2.60
CA ALA A 125 1.61 7.32 -1.97
C ALA A 125 1.66 8.83 -2.27
N GLU A 126 2.82 9.46 -2.10
CA GLU A 126 2.97 10.90 -2.38
C GLU A 126 2.75 11.21 -3.87
N LYS A 127 3.30 10.41 -4.78
CA LYS A 127 3.03 10.54 -6.23
C LYS A 127 1.53 10.48 -6.55
N TYR A 128 0.82 9.52 -5.96
CA TYR A 128 -0.63 9.39 -6.15
C TYR A 128 -1.36 10.62 -5.61
N PHE A 129 -1.04 11.08 -4.40
CA PHE A 129 -1.72 12.24 -3.82
C PHE A 129 -1.43 13.54 -4.58
N GLU A 130 -0.22 13.73 -5.10
CA GLU A 130 0.12 14.85 -5.98
C GLU A 130 -0.69 14.82 -7.28
N GLU A 131 -0.80 13.66 -7.94
CA GLU A 131 -1.64 13.51 -9.14
C GLU A 131 -3.12 13.73 -8.85
N MET A 132 -3.61 13.19 -7.73
CA MET A 132 -5.00 13.33 -7.29
C MET A 132 -5.36 14.79 -7.02
N GLU A 133 -4.48 15.56 -6.38
CA GLU A 133 -4.68 17.00 -6.16
C GLU A 133 -4.84 17.77 -7.48
N ALA A 134 -4.11 17.38 -8.52
CA ALA A 134 -4.14 18.00 -9.83
C ALA A 134 -5.29 17.52 -10.73
N SER A 135 -5.94 16.39 -10.41
CA SER A 135 -6.94 15.75 -11.27
C SER A 135 -8.34 15.73 -10.67
N ALA A 136 -9.27 16.46 -11.30
CA ALA A 136 -10.68 16.46 -10.92
C ALA A 136 -11.32 15.06 -11.07
N GLU A 137 -10.88 14.27 -12.04
CA GLU A 137 -11.33 12.89 -12.24
C GLU A 137 -10.93 11.99 -11.07
N LEU A 138 -9.67 12.05 -10.63
CA LEU A 138 -9.19 11.26 -9.50
C LEU A 138 -9.86 11.68 -8.19
N GLN A 139 -10.13 12.98 -8.02
CA GLN A 139 -10.92 13.47 -6.89
C GLN A 139 -12.33 12.88 -6.90
N ALA A 140 -13.00 12.83 -8.05
CA ALA A 140 -14.33 12.25 -8.18
C ALA A 140 -14.33 10.75 -7.83
N ILE A 141 -13.35 9.98 -8.32
CA ILE A 141 -13.20 8.56 -8.00
C ILE A 141 -13.00 8.37 -6.49
N MET A 142 -12.12 9.16 -5.88
CA MET A 142 -11.86 9.09 -4.44
C MET A 142 -13.11 9.47 -3.62
N LEU A 143 -13.86 10.50 -3.99
CA LEU A 143 -15.14 10.83 -3.33
C LEU A 143 -16.14 9.68 -3.42
N CYS A 144 -16.32 9.14 -4.63
CA CYS A 144 -17.22 8.01 -4.86
C CYS A 144 -16.85 6.83 -3.96
N ARG A 145 -15.55 6.56 -3.82
CA ARG A 145 -15.04 5.54 -2.89
C ARG A 145 -15.36 5.85 -1.44
N LEU A 146 -15.06 7.06 -0.97
CA LEU A 146 -15.27 7.46 0.43
C LEU A 146 -16.75 7.45 0.82
N GLN A 147 -17.66 7.74 -0.11
CA GLN A 147 -19.10 7.72 0.11
C GLN A 147 -19.70 6.30 0.08
N ASN A 148 -18.98 5.32 -0.47
CA ASN A 148 -19.45 3.95 -0.62
C ASN A 148 -19.12 3.09 0.61
N ALA A 149 -19.91 3.26 1.67
CA ALA A 149 -19.78 2.50 2.93
C ALA A 149 -19.93 0.98 2.76
N GLN A 150 -20.68 0.52 1.75
CA GLN A 150 -20.91 -0.91 1.51
C GLN A 150 -19.67 -1.64 0.95
N ARG A 151 -18.76 -0.92 0.30
CA ARG A 151 -17.57 -1.50 -0.33
C ARG A 151 -16.28 -1.22 0.46
N GLY A 152 -16.39 -0.84 1.74
CA GLY A 152 -15.26 -0.61 2.63
C GLY A 152 -14.39 0.59 2.21
N GLY A 153 -14.99 1.62 1.61
CA GLY A 153 -14.26 2.78 1.09
C GLY A 153 -13.91 3.84 2.13
N SER A 154 -14.51 3.79 3.31
CA SER A 154 -14.33 4.79 4.35
C SER A 154 -13.58 4.21 5.56
N ILE A 155 -12.33 4.64 5.77
CA ILE A 155 -11.72 4.61 7.12
C ILE A 155 -12.51 5.59 8.05
N PHE A 156 -13.28 6.51 7.46
CA PHE A 156 -14.06 7.52 8.16
C PHE A 156 -15.48 7.66 7.57
N VAL A 157 -16.50 7.35 8.37
CA VAL A 157 -17.87 7.80 8.10
C VAL A 157 -18.08 9.08 8.92
N ALA A 158 -18.13 10.23 8.26
CA ALA A 158 -18.57 11.46 8.90
C ALA A 158 -20.00 11.22 9.39
N ARG A 159 -20.22 11.14 10.71
CA ARG A 159 -21.58 11.19 11.26
C ARG A 159 -22.06 12.63 11.11
N THR A 160 -22.90 12.88 10.11
CA THR A 160 -23.75 14.07 10.04
C THR A 160 -24.85 13.99 11.08
#